data_AF-A0A961T444-F1
#
_entry.id   AF-A0A961T444-F1
#
_cell.length_a   1.000
_cell.length_b   1.000
_cell.length_c   1.000
_cell.angle_alpha   90.00
_cell.angle_beta   90.00
_cell.angle_gamma   90.00
#
_symmetry.space_group_name_H-M   'P 1'
#
loop_
_entity.id
_entity.type
_entity.pdbx_description
1 polymer ?
#
loop_
_entity_poly.entity_id
_entity_poly.type
_entity_poly.pdbx_seq_one_letter_code
_entity_poly.pdbx_strand_id
1 'polypeptide(L)'
;MKTLLIGFSLAGLVAAFASPALADCQCVAAGKKYGLGEVACLKLPNGNRLARCGMVLNNSSWTPLQEACPYAMTETAPISHPHDHQHATM
;
A
#
# COMPACT_ATOMS: atom_id res chain seq x y z
N MET A 1 61.55 -21.49 35.82
CA MET A 1 61.49 -21.32 34.35
C MET A 1 60.85 -22.55 33.74
N LYS A 2 59.54 -22.51 33.50
CA LYS A 2 58.81 -23.47 32.66
C LYS A 2 57.48 -22.81 32.30
N THR A 3 57.53 -21.92 31.33
CA THR A 3 56.34 -21.30 30.72
C THR A 3 55.64 -22.38 29.91
N LEU A 4 54.51 -22.85 30.42
CA LEU A 4 53.65 -23.79 29.72
C LEU A 4 52.89 -22.99 28.65
N LEU A 5 53.21 -23.24 27.38
CA LEU A 5 52.57 -22.62 26.23
C LEU A 5 51.14 -23.16 26.10
N ILE A 6 50.20 -22.43 26.69
CA ILE A 6 48.77 -22.67 26.48
C ILE A 6 48.39 -21.92 25.19
N GLY A 7 48.48 -22.62 24.06
CA GLY A 7 47.95 -22.14 22.79
C GLY A 7 46.42 -22.22 22.81
N PHE A 8 45.77 -21.20 23.37
CA PHE A 8 44.33 -20.99 23.16
C PHE A 8 44.16 -20.37 21.78
N SER A 9 43.88 -21.20 20.76
CA SER A 9 43.39 -20.70 19.48
C SER A 9 42.10 -19.94 19.73
N LEU A 10 42.18 -18.62 19.67
CA LEU A 10 41.03 -17.72 19.75
C LEU A 10 40.25 -17.84 18.44
N ALA A 11 39.52 -18.93 18.26
CA ALA A 11 38.52 -19.04 17.22
C ALA A 11 37.48 -17.95 17.49
N GLY A 12 37.59 -16.84 16.75
CA GLY A 12 36.79 -15.64 16.94
C GLY A 12 35.31 -15.95 16.87
N LEU A 13 34.59 -15.64 17.95
CA LEU A 13 33.14 -15.67 17.97
C LEU A 13 32.63 -14.48 17.15
N VAL A 14 32.35 -14.70 15.87
CA VAL A 14 31.69 -13.71 15.02
C VAL A 14 30.21 -13.68 15.40
N ALA A 15 29.82 -12.74 16.26
CA ALA A 15 28.42 -12.46 16.53
C ALA A 15 27.79 -11.84 15.27
N ALA A 16 26.87 -12.55 14.62
CA ALA A 16 26.05 -12.00 13.56
C ALA A 16 25.03 -11.04 14.18
N PHE A 17 25.25 -9.74 14.04
CA PHE A 17 24.26 -8.73 14.41
C PHE A 17 23.13 -8.75 13.37
N ALA A 18 21.98 -9.30 13.72
CA ALA A 18 20.78 -9.16 12.90
C ALA A 18 20.27 -7.72 13.04
N SER A 19 20.25 -6.98 11.94
CA SER A 19 19.58 -5.68 11.90
C SER A 19 18.07 -5.87 12.12
N PRO A 20 17.40 -5.03 12.94
CA PRO A 20 15.96 -5.10 13.05
C PRO A 20 15.34 -4.82 11.68
N ALA A 21 14.50 -5.75 11.21
CA ALA A 21 13.71 -5.50 10.01
C ALA A 21 12.73 -4.37 10.33
N LEU A 22 12.90 -3.21 9.69
CA LEU A 22 11.90 -2.16 9.74
C LEU A 22 10.69 -2.66 8.97
N ALA A 23 9.59 -2.93 9.69
CA ALA A 23 8.33 -3.25 9.05
C ALA A 23 7.90 -2.04 8.20
N ASP A 24 7.66 -2.26 6.91
CA ASP A 24 7.11 -1.26 6.02
C ASP A 24 5.70 -0.90 6.54
N CYS A 25 5.57 0.26 7.17
CA CYS A 25 4.33 0.69 7.81
C CYS A 25 3.31 1.05 6.74
N GLN A 26 2.40 0.12 6.47
CA GLN A 26 1.42 0.23 5.39
C GLN A 26 0.01 -0.02 5.92
N CYS A 27 -0.96 0.72 5.39
CA CYS A 27 -2.36 0.47 5.64
C CYS A 27 -2.91 -0.53 4.62
N VAL A 28 -3.94 -1.29 4.99
CA VAL A 28 -4.58 -2.25 4.09
C VAL A 28 -6.04 -1.89 3.90
N ALA A 29 -6.50 -1.85 2.65
CA ALA A 29 -7.91 -1.70 2.30
C ALA A 29 -8.24 -2.55 1.08
N ALA A 30 -9.32 -3.33 1.15
CA ALA A 30 -9.74 -4.24 0.08
C ALA A 30 -8.59 -5.13 -0.46
N GLY A 31 -7.71 -5.60 0.42
CA GLY A 31 -6.55 -6.43 0.07
C GLY A 31 -5.36 -5.68 -0.57
N LYS A 32 -5.47 -4.36 -0.79
CA LYS A 32 -4.39 -3.53 -1.31
C LYS A 32 -3.64 -2.86 -0.17
N LYS A 33 -2.32 -2.74 -0.32
CA LYS A 33 -1.45 -2.01 0.61
C LYS A 33 -1.29 -0.57 0.15
N TYR A 34 -1.25 0.33 1.12
CA TYR A 34 -1.11 1.77 0.92
C TYR A 34 0.01 2.28 1.81
N GLY A 35 0.92 3.06 1.23
CA GLY A 35 1.99 3.73 1.94
C GLY A 35 1.47 4.87 2.83
N LEU A 36 2.28 5.30 3.79
CA LEU A 36 1.98 6.47 4.60
C LEU A 36 1.74 7.71 3.72
N GLY A 37 0.70 8.48 4.03
CA GLY A 37 0.29 9.66 3.28
C GLY A 37 -0.67 9.38 2.12
N GLU A 38 -0.73 8.15 1.62
CA GLU A 38 -1.67 7.79 0.56
C GLU A 38 -3.12 7.86 1.05
N VAL A 39 -4.02 8.17 0.12
CA VAL A 39 -5.46 8.32 0.39
C VAL A 39 -6.23 7.25 -0.37
N ALA A 40 -7.18 6.61 0.31
CA ALA A 40 -8.06 5.63 -0.27
C ALA A 40 -9.53 5.91 0.08
N CYS A 41 -10.44 5.52 -0.80
CA CYS A 41 -11.84 5.43 -0.45
C CYS A 41 -12.09 4.13 0.31
N LEU A 42 -12.49 4.26 1.58
CA LEU A 42 -12.77 3.13 2.45
C LEU A 42 -14.27 2.88 2.53
N LYS A 43 -14.66 1.61 2.60
CA LYS A 43 -16.03 1.19 2.87
C LYS A 43 -16.20 1.02 4.38
N LEU A 44 -16.86 1.98 5.04
CA LEU A 44 -17.18 1.93 6.47
C LEU A 44 -18.66 1.57 6.68
N PRO A 45 -19.05 1.13 7.90
CA PRO A 45 -20.46 0.89 8.23
C PRO A 45 -21.37 2.09 7.98
N ASN A 46 -20.84 3.31 8.16
CA ASN A 46 -21.58 4.57 7.99
C ASN A 46 -21.47 5.15 6.58
N GLY A 47 -21.05 4.34 5.61
CA GLY A 47 -20.86 4.74 4.21
C GLY A 47 -19.40 4.91 3.81
N ASN A 48 -19.20 5.13 2.51
CA ASN A 48 -17.86 5.25 1.94
C ASN A 48 -17.26 6.63 2.23
N ARG A 49 -15.98 6.70 2.62
CA ARG A 49 -15.30 7.95 2.95
C ARG A 49 -13.83 7.90 2.57
N LEU A 50 -13.25 9.05 2.20
CA LEU A 50 -11.81 9.16 2.02
C LEU A 50 -11.09 9.05 3.37
N ALA A 51 -9.97 8.34 3.39
CA ALA A 51 -9.10 8.25 4.55
C ALA A 51 -7.64 8.27 4.12
N ARG A 52 -6.79 8.91 4.93
CA ARG A 52 -5.35 8.94 4.74
C ARG A 52 -4.68 7.87 5.60
N CYS A 53 -3.75 7.13 4.99
CA CYS A 53 -2.89 6.22 5.72
C CYS A 53 -1.87 7.01 6.55
N GLY A 54 -1.76 6.69 7.84
CA GLY A 54 -0.84 7.35 8.76
C GLY A 54 -0.44 6.42 9.89
N MET A 55 0.12 7.00 10.96
CA MET A 55 0.53 6.28 12.16
C MET A 55 -0.29 6.75 13.35
N VAL A 56 -0.84 5.81 14.12
CA VAL A 56 -1.49 6.06 15.40
C VAL A 56 -0.89 5.07 16.40
N LEU A 57 -0.32 5.57 17.51
CA LEU A 57 0.34 4.75 18.53
C LEU A 57 1.34 3.73 17.95
N ASN A 58 2.18 4.16 16.99
CA ASN A 58 3.18 3.34 16.31
C ASN A 58 2.62 2.20 15.44
N ASN A 59 1.32 2.17 15.16
CA ASN A 59 0.72 1.26 14.19
C ASN A 59 0.18 2.02 12.97
N SER A 60 0.30 1.43 11.79
CA SER A 60 -0.33 1.98 10.59
C SER A 60 -1.85 1.99 10.77
N SER A 61 -2.48 3.12 10.49
CA SER A 61 -3.90 3.30 10.73
C SER A 61 -4.53 4.25 9.71
N TRP A 62 -5.82 4.05 9.47
CA TRP A 62 -6.62 4.90 8.61
C TRP A 62 -7.19 6.08 9.40
N THR A 63 -6.87 7.30 8.98
CA THR A 63 -7.47 8.52 9.50
C THR A 63 -8.54 9.01 8.52
N PRO A 64 -9.83 9.03 8.90
CA PRO A 64 -10.88 9.51 8.01
C PRO A 64 -10.71 11.00 7.72
N LEU A 65 -10.91 11.38 6.46
CA LEU A 65 -10.95 12.76 6.00
C LEU A 65 -12.42 13.26 5.98
N GLN A 66 -12.65 14.56 5.85
CA GLN A 66 -14.03 15.08 5.80
C GLN A 66 -14.70 14.81 4.44
N GLU A 67 -13.91 14.60 3.40
CA GLU A 67 -14.35 14.45 2.02
C GLU A 67 -15.00 13.08 1.76
N ALA A 68 -16.11 13.12 1.02
CA ALA A 68 -16.74 11.92 0.47
C ALA A 68 -15.86 11.30 -0.64
N CYS A 69 -16.08 10.02 -0.93
CA CYS A 69 -15.39 9.39 -2.06
C CYS A 69 -15.83 10.01 -3.39
N PRO A 70 -14.91 10.18 -4.36
CA PRO A 70 -15.28 10.66 -5.69
C PRO A 70 -16.22 9.65 -6.35
N TYR A 71 -17.31 10.14 -6.92
CA TYR A 71 -18.18 9.35 -7.79
C TYR A 71 -17.57 9.38 -9.19
N ALA A 72 -17.26 8.22 -9.76
CA ALA A 72 -16.94 8.17 -11.18
C ALA A 72 -18.22 8.49 -11.95
N MET A 73 -18.26 9.64 -12.63
CA MET A 73 -19.26 9.87 -13.66
C MET A 73 -18.90 8.93 -14.82
N THR A 74 -19.53 7.75 -14.86
CA THR A 74 -19.53 6.94 -16.07
C THR A 74 -20.32 7.70 -17.13
N GLU A 75 -19.62 8.51 -17.93
CA GLU A 75 -20.11 9.04 -19.20
C GLU A 75 -20.31 7.85 -20.16
N THR A 76 -21.38 7.09 -19.98
CA THR A 76 -21.90 6.22 -21.03
C THR A 76 -22.84 7.07 -21.86
N ALA A 77 -22.29 8.02 -22.62
CA ALA A 77 -23.03 8.60 -23.74
C ALA A 77 -23.11 7.50 -24.81
N PRO A 78 -24.31 7.03 -25.22
CA PRO A 78 -24.41 6.16 -26.37
C PRO A 78 -23.90 6.94 -27.59
N ILE A 79 -22.85 6.44 -28.25
CA ILE A 79 -22.45 6.90 -29.57
C ILE A 79 -23.59 6.50 -30.51
N SER A 80 -24.53 7.41 -30.73
CA SER A 80 -25.51 7.29 -31.81
C SER A 80 -24.75 7.42 -33.13
N HIS A 81 -24.41 6.29 -33.74
CA HIS A 81 -24.02 6.26 -35.15
C HIS A 81 -25.21 6.72 -36.01
N PRO A 82 -25.06 7.75 -36.84
CA PRO A 82 -26.07 8.07 -37.84
C PRO A 82 -26.15 6.93 -38.86
N HIS A 83 -27.34 6.38 -39.04
CA HIS A 83 -27.69 5.52 -40.15
C HIS A 83 -27.88 6.43 -41.37
N ASP A 84 -26.87 6.54 -42.24
CA ASP A 84 -27.00 7.22 -43.54
C ASP A 84 -27.01 6.20 -44.67
N HIS A 85 -27.93 6.43 -45.60
CA HIS A 85 -28.48 5.49 -46.55
C HIS A 85 -27.56 5.26 -47.74
N GLN A 86 -27.24 4.00 -48.06
CA GLN A 86 -26.75 3.64 -49.39
C GLN A 86 -27.66 2.57 -50.01
N HIS A 87 -28.76 3.05 -50.61
CA HIS A 87 -29.49 2.36 -51.65
C HIS A 87 -29.58 3.28 -52.86
N ALA A 88 -28.69 3.09 -53.83
CA ALA A 88 -28.95 3.42 -55.22
C ALA A 88 -28.03 2.58 -56.12
N THR A 89 -28.60 1.48 -56.58
CA THR A 89 -28.25 0.71 -57.78
C THR A 89 -27.87 1.60 -58.98
N MET A 90 -26.79 1.21 -59.66
CA MET A 90 -26.72 1.14 -61.13
C MET A 90 -25.71 0.07 -61.55
#